data_AF-A0A7V9UK08-F1
#
_entry.id   AF-A0A7V9UK08-F1
#
_cell.length_a   1.000
_cell.length_b   1.000
_cell.length_c   1.000
_cell.angle_alpha   90.00
_cell.angle_beta   90.00
_cell.angle_gamma   90.00
#
_symmetry.space_group_name_H-M   'P 1'
#
loop_
_entity.id
_entity.type
_entity.pdbx_description
1 polymer ?
#
loop_
_entity_poly.entity_id
_entity_poly.type
_entity_poly.pdbx_seq_one_letter_code
_entity_poly.pdbx_strand_id
1 'polypeptide(L)' 'MPDDLITATAARKLLGVSPLKMTRLLKEGVIRHFPDPLDDRKKLVSKGEVLALIVPKAEAA' A
#
# COMPACT_ATOMS: atom_id res chain seq x y z
N MET A 1 12.74 -10.68 1.50
CA MET A 1 11.38 -10.08 1.61
C MET A 1 11.54 -8.70 2.23
N PRO A 2 10.65 -7.72 1.97
CA PRO A 2 10.70 -6.46 2.69
C PRO A 2 10.54 -6.72 4.20
N ASP A 3 11.36 -6.09 5.03
CA ASP A 3 11.37 -6.34 6.48
C ASP A 3 10.19 -5.68 7.22
N ASP A 4 9.47 -4.75 6.56
CA ASP A 4 8.34 -4.00 7.12
C ASP A 4 7.11 -4.13 6.22
N LEU A 5 6.48 -5.31 6.27
CA LEU A 5 5.23 -5.61 5.57
C LEU A 5 4.02 -5.26 6.43
N ILE A 6 3.07 -4.56 5.83
CA ILE A 6 1.79 -4.21 6.43
C ILE A 6 0.63 -4.69 5.57
N THR A 7 -0.54 -4.88 6.16
CA THR A 7 -1.74 -5.24 5.39
C THR A 7 -2.17 -4.11 4.46
N ALA A 8 -2.79 -4.45 3.32
CA ALA A 8 -3.40 -3.47 2.43
C ALA A 8 -4.41 -2.55 3.14
N THR A 9 -5.09 -3.05 4.17
CA THR A 9 -5.99 -2.24 5.02
C THR A 9 -5.23 -1.20 5.84
N ALA A 10 -4.08 -1.55 6.42
CA ALA A 10 -3.23 -0.60 7.13
C ALA A 10 -2.64 0.44 6.17
N ALA A 11 -2.13 0.00 5.01
CA ALA A 11 -1.62 0.89 3.98
C ALA A 11 -2.67 1.90 3.49
N ARG A 12 -3.94 1.45 3.35
CA ARG A 12 -5.06 2.31 2.96
C ARG A 12 -5.26 3.45 3.96
N LYS A 13 -5.20 3.13 5.25
CA LYS A 13 -5.32 4.11 6.33
C LYS A 13 -4.16 5.10 6.32
N LEU A 14 -2.93 4.63 6.09
CA LEU A 14 -1.75 5.49 5.97
C LEU A 14 -1.84 6.46 4.79
N LEU A 15 -2.29 5.99 3.62
CA LEU A 15 -2.44 6.81 2.43
C LEU A 15 -3.69 7.72 2.47
N GLY A 16 -4.63 7.48 3.39
CA GLY A 16 -5.90 8.21 3.43
C GLY A 16 -6.78 8.02 2.19
N VAL A 17 -6.69 6.87 1.52
CA VAL A 17 -7.42 6.60 0.26
C VAL A 17 -8.64 5.69 0.46
N SER A 18 -9.58 5.73 -0.48
CA SER A 18 -10.73 4.82 -0.47
C SER A 18 -10.32 3.36 -0.72
N PRO A 19 -11.14 2.36 -0.31
CA PRO A 19 -10.87 0.96 -0.59
C PRO A 19 -10.74 0.67 -2.09
N LEU A 20 -11.58 1.29 -2.93
CA LEU A 20 -11.53 1.13 -4.38
C LEU A 20 -10.20 1.65 -4.97
N LYS A 21 -9.73 2.81 -4.49
CA LYS A 21 -8.45 3.38 -4.93
C LYS A 21 -7.28 2.50 -4.51
N MET A 22 -7.29 1.95 -3.29
CA MET A 22 -6.29 0.98 -2.86
C MET A 22 -6.28 -0.27 -3.75
N THR A 23 -7.45 -0.86 -4.03
CA THR A 23 -7.55 -2.02 -4.94
C THR A 23 -6.99 -1.72 -6.32
N ARG A 24 -7.23 -0.52 -6.84
CA ARG A 24 -6.70 -0.07 -8.13
C ARG A 24 -5.17 0.04 -8.11
N LEU A 25 -4.58 0.67 -7.08
CA LEU A 25 -3.12 0.77 -6.91
C LEU A 25 -2.44 -0.61 -6.89
N LEU A 26 -3.06 -1.58 -6.23
CA LEU A 26 -2.58 -2.96 -6.18
C LEU A 26 -2.71 -3.66 -7.55
N LYS A 27 -3.83 -3.48 -8.24
CA LYS A 27 -4.11 -4.11 -9.55
C LYS A 27 -3.22 -3.54 -10.66
N GLU A 28 -2.98 -2.24 -10.63
CA GLU A 28 -2.11 -1.54 -11.59
C GLU A 28 -0.62 -1.74 -11.29
N GLY A 29 -0.27 -2.42 -10.19
CA GLY A 29 1.12 -2.69 -9.81
C GLY A 29 1.88 -1.48 -9.28
N VAL A 30 1.18 -0.38 -8.96
CA VAL A 30 1.78 0.83 -8.36
C VAL A 30 2.34 0.53 -6.98
N ILE A 31 1.65 -0.33 -6.22
CA ILE A 31 2.14 -0.87 -4.95
C ILE A 31 2.32 -2.36 -5.12
N ARG A 32 3.54 -2.86 -4.91
CA ARG A 32 3.81 -4.29 -4.96
C ARG A 32 3.16 -4.96 -3.75
N HIS A 33 2.57 -6.13 -3.99
CA HIS A 33 1.91 -6.88 -2.94
C HIS A 33 2.27 -8.36 -2.94
N PHE A 34 2.26 -8.93 -1.75
CA PHE A 34 2.58 -10.33 -1.49
C PHE A 34 1.40 -10.97 -0.75
N PRO A 35 1.12 -12.26 -0.96
CA PRO A 35 0.18 -12.98 -0.12
C PRO A 35 0.74 -13.09 1.30
N ASP A 36 -0.13 -13.04 2.31
CA ASP A 36 0.23 -13.35 3.70
C ASP A 36 0.41 -14.87 3.84
N PRO A 37 1.55 -15.37 4.37
CA PRO A 37 1.79 -16.80 4.51
C PRO A 37 0.83 -17.49 5.49
N LEU A 38 0.17 -16.75 6.38
CA LEU A 38 -0.81 -17.28 7.33
C LEU A 38 -2.26 -17.16 6.83
N ASP A 39 -2.52 -16.31 5.84
CA ASP A 39 -3.87 -16.02 5.31
C ASP A 39 -3.79 -15.50 3.87
N ASP A 40 -3.92 -16.40 2.90
CA ASP A 40 -3.81 -16.10 1.46
C ASP A 40 -4.78 -15.01 0.95
N ARG A 41 -5.86 -14.73 1.69
CA ARG A 41 -6.83 -13.67 1.39
C ARG A 41 -6.28 -12.28 1.70
N LYS A 42 -5.27 -12.18 2.56
CA LYS A 42 -4.65 -10.92 2.94
C LYS A 42 -3.50 -10.60 2.00
N LYS A 43 -3.52 -9.35 1.51
CA LYS A 43 -2.41 -8.77 0.76
C LYS A 43 -1.53 -7.96 1.69
N LEU A 44 -0.25 -8.28 1.69
CA LEU A 44 0.81 -7.55 2.38
C LEU A 44 1.53 -6.63 1.39
N VAL A 45 1.90 -5.44 1.84
CA VAL A 45 2.62 -4.43 1.05
C VAL A 45 3.77 -3.86 1.87
N SER A 46 4.82 -3.38 1.21
CA SER A 46 5.92 -2.71 1.90
C SER A 46 5.44 -1.38 2.47
N LYS A 47 5.59 -1.16 3.78
CA LYS A 47 5.29 0.12 4.41
C LYS A 47 6.14 1.25 3.82
N GLY A 48 7.41 0.99 3.52
CA GLY A 48 8.31 1.99 2.92
C GLY A 48 7.81 2.48 1.55
N GLU A 49 7.39 1.58 0.67
CA GLU A 49 6.79 1.94 -0.62
C GLU A 49 5.51 2.76 -0.44
N VAL A 50 4.66 2.36 0.52
CA VAL A 50 3.42 3.07 0.83
C VAL A 50 3.72 4.51 1.31
N LEU A 51 4.70 4.68 2.18
CA LEU A 51 5.09 6.01 2.68
C LEU A 51 5.72 6.87 1.58
N ALA A 52 6.48 6.29 0.66
CA ALA A 52 7.08 7.02 -0.46
C ALA A 52 6.04 7.61 -1.43
N LEU A 53 4.82 7.06 -1.46
CA LEU A 53 3.69 7.61 -2.23
C LEU A 53 3.02 8.81 -1.56
N ILE A 54 3.32 9.07 -0.28
CA ILE A 54 2.85 10.25 0.43
C ILE A 54 3.77 11.41 0.05
N VAL A 55 3.53 11.99 -1.13
CA VAL A 55 4.21 13.22 -1.52
C VAL A 55 3.67 14.35 -0.65
N PRO A 56 4.52 15.11 0.07
CA PRO A 56 4.07 16.33 0.73
C PRO A 56 3.55 17.29 -0.35
N LYS A 57 2.37 17.87 -0.11
CA LYS A 57 1.63 18.74 -1.03
C LYS A 57 2.32 20.11 -1.22
N ALA A 58 3.60 20.13 -1.57
CA ALA A 58 4.45 21.33 -1.61
C ALA A 58 5.06 21.65 -3.00
N GLU A 59 4.81 20.85 -4.04
CA GLU A 59 5.23 21.15 -5.42
C GLU A 59 4.05 21.13 -6.39
N ALA A 60 3.05 21.96 -6.09
CA ALA A 60 2.04 22.37 -7.05
C ALA A 60 1.65 23.82 -6.74
N ALA A 61 2.62 24.74 -6.90
CA ALA A 61 2.43 26.18 -6.86
C ALA A 61 3.24 26.79 -8.01
#